data_AF-A0A7T0LL17-F1
#
_entry.id   AF-A0A7T0LL17-F1
#
_cell.length_a   1.000
_cell.length_b   1.000
_cell.length_c   1.000
_cell.angle_alpha   90.00
_cell.angle_beta   90.00
_cell.angle_gamma   90.00
#
_symmetry.space_group_name_H-M   'P 1'
#
loop_
_entity.id
_entity.type
_entity.pdbx_description
1 polymer ?
#
loop_
_entity_poly.entity_id
_entity_poly.type
_entity_poly.pdbx_seq_one_letter_code
_entity_poly.pdbx_strand_id
1 'polypeptide(L)'
;MTPASTPHDPLGDAPAPRPVRRGARRVPNAVLKPIMAVTGTLMGAFVLIHMIGNLKAFQGAEAYNAYAAWLRDVGYPLVPHEGLLWALRAVLAVCLLLHVACGLLLRLRGRRARGAFRRRGIRPAALGASSMTVTGVLLLVFVAVHLLDLTIGRLVSPASFEEATRSGGQVTAHAYENLLASLSRPGMAVFYTLIMLVLGLHLAQGLWSVAHDLGATGRRLRTVLAVIAVALALAIALANGALPLLVLTGVLS
;
A
#
# COMPACT_ATOMS: atom_id res chain seq x y z
N MET A 1 -15.42 87.39 23.27
CA MET A 1 -15.84 86.02 23.64
C MET A 1 -15.61 85.11 22.45
N THR A 2 -14.47 84.43 22.42
CA THR A 2 -14.12 83.38 21.46
C THR A 2 -14.56 82.03 22.03
N PRO A 3 -15.21 81.13 21.26
CA PRO A 3 -15.55 79.82 21.77
C PRO A 3 -14.29 78.94 21.82
N ALA A 4 -14.11 78.23 22.92
CA ALA A 4 -13.01 77.29 23.12
C ALA A 4 -13.18 76.08 22.20
N SER A 5 -12.12 75.73 21.46
CA SER A 5 -12.03 74.49 20.69
C SER A 5 -11.91 73.30 21.65
N THR A 6 -12.87 72.38 21.61
CA THR A 6 -12.78 71.07 22.27
C THR A 6 -11.71 70.21 21.58
N PRO A 7 -10.84 69.50 22.32
CA PRO A 7 -9.88 68.60 21.71
C PRO A 7 -10.61 67.39 21.13
N HIS A 8 -10.33 67.06 19.88
CA HIS A 8 -10.76 65.80 19.27
C HIS A 8 -9.97 64.67 19.91
N ASP A 9 -10.65 63.80 20.65
CA ASP A 9 -10.12 62.53 21.12
C ASP A 9 -9.90 61.64 19.88
N PRO A 10 -8.67 61.17 19.59
CA PRO A 10 -8.43 60.35 18.41
C PRO A 10 -9.23 59.05 18.55
N LEU A 11 -10.14 58.82 17.60
CA LEU A 11 -10.93 57.59 17.53
C LEU A 11 -9.99 56.38 17.59
N GLY A 12 -10.07 55.65 18.70
CA GLY A 12 -9.80 54.23 18.85
C GLY A 12 -8.51 53.72 18.20
N ASP A 13 -7.50 53.45 19.03
CA ASP A 13 -6.38 52.60 18.66
C ASP A 13 -6.91 51.26 18.15
N ALA A 14 -6.97 51.11 16.82
CA ALA A 14 -7.27 49.84 16.21
C ALA A 14 -6.24 48.83 16.76
N PRO A 15 -6.69 47.70 17.35
CA PRO A 15 -5.76 46.73 17.92
C PRO A 15 -4.77 46.32 16.83
N ALA A 16 -3.48 46.39 17.17
CA ALA A 16 -2.39 46.11 16.23
C ALA A 16 -2.68 44.80 15.46
N PRO A 17 -2.51 44.77 14.13
CA PRO A 17 -2.81 43.60 13.33
C PRO A 17 -2.05 42.41 13.92
N ARG A 18 -2.79 41.39 14.38
CA ARG A 18 -2.20 40.17 14.93
C ARG A 18 -1.20 39.64 13.89
N PRO A 19 0.05 39.34 14.28
CA PRO A 19 1.02 38.82 13.34
C PRO A 19 0.43 37.55 12.74
N VAL A 20 0.18 37.59 11.43
CA VAL A 20 -0.20 36.41 10.67
C VAL A 20 0.99 35.48 10.77
N ARG A 21 0.93 34.52 11.72
CA ARG A 21 1.89 33.42 11.79
C ARG A 21 1.95 32.84 10.39
N ARG A 22 3.04 33.08 9.67
CA ARG A 22 3.33 32.45 8.39
C ARG A 22 3.40 30.96 8.69
N GLY A 23 2.26 30.29 8.58
CA GLY A 23 2.14 28.87 8.90
C GLY A 23 3.14 28.11 8.06
N ALA A 24 3.79 27.10 8.65
CA ALA A 24 4.72 26.21 7.96
C ALA A 24 4.18 25.87 6.57
N ARG A 25 5.01 26.09 5.53
CA ARG A 25 4.66 25.92 4.12
C ARG A 25 4.06 24.51 3.94
N ARG A 26 2.74 24.42 3.78
CA ARG A 26 2.06 23.12 3.65
C ARG A 26 2.33 22.57 2.26
N VAL A 27 2.78 21.32 2.17
CA VAL A 27 3.00 20.62 0.88
C VAL A 27 1.70 20.66 0.05
N PRO A 28 1.69 21.18 -1.19
CA PRO A 28 0.46 21.30 -2.00
C PRO A 28 -0.14 19.94 -2.39
N ASN A 29 -1.45 19.89 -2.65
CA ASN A 29 -2.10 18.67 -3.17
C ASN A 29 -1.53 18.25 -4.54
N ALA A 30 -1.07 19.22 -5.33
CA ALA A 30 -0.39 18.98 -6.61
C ALA A 30 0.92 18.19 -6.47
N VAL A 31 1.52 18.17 -5.27
CA VAL A 31 2.72 17.37 -4.97
C VAL A 31 2.32 16.02 -4.34
N LEU A 32 1.38 16.04 -3.39
CA LEU A 32 0.96 14.82 -2.68
C LEU A 32 0.32 13.77 -3.60
N LYS A 33 -0.48 14.20 -4.57
CA LYS A 33 -1.19 13.29 -5.48
C LYS A 33 -0.24 12.50 -6.39
N PRO A 34 0.72 13.12 -7.12
CA PRO A 34 1.72 12.38 -7.88
C PRO A 34 2.55 11.44 -7.01
N ILE A 35 3.00 11.87 -5.82
CA ILE A 35 3.75 11.00 -4.90
C ILE A 35 2.92 9.76 -4.54
N MET A 36 1.66 9.94 -4.16
CA MET A 36 0.75 8.84 -3.83
C MET A 36 0.52 7.91 -5.04
N ALA A 37 0.39 8.47 -6.25
CA ALA A 37 0.18 7.71 -7.48
C ALA A 37 1.43 6.89 -7.86
N VAL A 38 2.62 7.49 -7.80
CA VAL A 38 3.90 6.81 -8.13
C VAL A 38 4.18 5.70 -7.13
N THR A 39 4.11 6.00 -5.83
CA THR A 39 4.34 5.00 -4.77
C THR A 39 3.31 3.87 -4.84
N GLY A 40 2.04 4.18 -5.09
CA GLY A 40 0.98 3.18 -5.29
C GLY A 40 1.24 2.30 -6.52
N THR A 41 1.70 2.88 -7.62
CA THR A 41 2.06 2.15 -8.85
C THR A 41 3.24 1.21 -8.62
N LEU A 42 4.30 1.68 -7.96
CA LEU A 42 5.48 0.86 -7.65
C LEU A 42 5.12 -0.33 -6.75
N MET A 43 4.31 -0.10 -5.71
CA MET A 43 3.82 -1.19 -4.86
C MET A 43 2.88 -2.14 -5.61
N GLY A 44 2.01 -1.62 -6.49
CA GLY A 44 1.16 -2.46 -7.34
C GLY A 44 1.97 -3.35 -8.28
N ALA A 45 3.04 -2.83 -8.89
CA ALA A 45 3.97 -3.61 -9.70
C ALA A 45 4.69 -4.68 -8.86
N PHE A 46 5.12 -4.34 -7.64
CA PHE A 46 5.69 -5.32 -6.72
C PHE A 46 4.69 -6.43 -6.37
N VAL A 47 3.44 -6.10 -6.06
CA VAL A 47 2.40 -7.11 -5.76
C VAL A 47 2.16 -8.02 -6.95
N LEU A 48 2.22 -7.51 -8.19
CA LEU A 48 2.14 -8.34 -9.40
C LEU A 48 3.33 -9.31 -9.50
N ILE A 49 4.57 -8.81 -9.33
CA ILE A 49 5.77 -9.66 -9.36
C ILE A 49 5.73 -10.68 -8.22
N HIS A 50 5.29 -10.27 -7.04
CA HIS A 50 5.12 -11.13 -5.87
C HIS A 50 4.08 -12.22 -6.13
N MET A 51 2.95 -11.90 -6.79
CA MET A 51 1.98 -12.90 -7.24
C MET A 51 2.62 -13.93 -8.20
N ILE A 52 3.45 -13.48 -9.16
CA ILE A 52 4.16 -14.38 -10.08
C ILE A 52 5.10 -15.33 -9.31
N GLY A 53 5.81 -14.81 -8.30
CA GLY A 53 6.60 -15.63 -7.38
C GLY A 53 5.72 -16.64 -6.63
N ASN A 54 4.58 -16.22 -6.10
CA ASN A 54 3.64 -17.10 -5.39
C ASN A 54 3.07 -18.21 -6.29
N LEU A 55 2.85 -17.94 -7.58
CA LEU A 55 2.42 -18.95 -8.54
C LEU A 55 3.46 -20.07 -8.74
N LYS A 56 4.71 -19.88 -8.34
CA LYS A 56 5.69 -20.98 -8.33
C LYS A 56 5.34 -22.07 -7.32
N ALA A 57 4.47 -21.82 -6.34
CA ALA A 57 4.04 -22.83 -5.39
C ALA A 57 3.33 -23.99 -6.10
N PHE A 58 2.62 -23.71 -7.21
CA PHE A 58 2.00 -24.74 -8.04
C PHE A 58 3.00 -25.64 -8.79
N GLN A 59 4.29 -25.29 -8.79
CA GLN A 59 5.37 -26.06 -9.39
C GLN A 59 6.11 -26.93 -8.35
N GLY A 60 5.65 -26.92 -7.09
CA GLY A 60 6.21 -27.71 -5.99
C GLY A 60 7.36 -27.02 -5.25
N ALA A 61 7.83 -27.70 -4.20
CA ALA A 61 8.82 -27.18 -3.25
C ALA A 61 10.14 -26.78 -3.90
N GLU A 62 10.66 -27.61 -4.81
CA GLU A 62 11.94 -27.36 -5.48
C GLU A 62 11.92 -26.05 -6.27
N ALA A 63 10.91 -25.85 -7.12
CA ALA A 63 10.79 -24.64 -7.95
C ALA A 63 10.60 -23.38 -7.09
N TYR A 64 9.82 -23.48 -6.01
CA TYR A 64 9.55 -22.36 -5.12
C TYR A 64 10.77 -21.97 -4.28
N ASN A 65 11.44 -22.95 -3.69
CA ASN A 65 12.63 -22.74 -2.87
C ASN A 65 13.82 -22.32 -3.72
N ALA A 66 13.97 -22.85 -4.93
CA ALA A 66 14.99 -22.40 -5.89
C ALA A 66 14.76 -20.93 -6.29
N TYR A 67 13.51 -20.51 -6.53
CA TYR A 67 13.19 -19.10 -6.78
C TYR A 67 13.52 -18.21 -5.58
N ALA A 68 13.20 -18.66 -4.35
CA ALA A 68 13.51 -17.94 -3.13
C ALA A 68 15.03 -17.83 -2.87
N ALA A 69 15.81 -18.87 -3.19
CA ALA A 69 17.27 -18.86 -3.12
C ALA A 69 17.86 -17.92 -4.19
N TRP A 70 17.39 -18.02 -5.44
CA TRP A 70 17.81 -17.14 -6.53
C TRP A 70 17.61 -15.66 -6.21
N LEU A 71 16.48 -15.29 -5.57
CA LEU A 71 16.23 -13.91 -5.13
C LEU A 71 17.27 -13.36 -4.12
N ARG A 72 17.99 -14.24 -3.42
CA ARG A 72 19.06 -13.86 -2.49
C ARG A 72 20.42 -13.74 -3.16
N ASP A 73 20.61 -14.32 -4.34
CA ASP A 73 21.88 -14.29 -5.06
C ASP A 73 21.83 -13.46 -6.34
N VAL A 74 20.65 -13.03 -6.79
CA VAL A 74 20.48 -12.21 -7.98
C VAL A 74 21.24 -10.88 -7.87
N GLY A 75 22.08 -10.61 -8.88
CA GLY A 75 22.93 -9.42 -8.93
C GLY A 75 24.34 -9.63 -8.38
N TYR A 76 24.65 -10.76 -7.75
CA TYR A 76 26.03 -11.11 -7.41
C TYR A 76 26.85 -11.42 -8.69
N PRO A 77 28.14 -11.01 -8.79
CA PRO A 77 28.95 -10.28 -7.81
C PRO A 77 28.84 -8.74 -7.88
N LEU A 78 28.02 -8.17 -8.76
CA LEU A 78 27.88 -6.70 -8.89
C LEU A 78 27.36 -6.06 -7.59
N VAL A 79 26.50 -6.76 -6.87
CA VAL A 79 25.95 -6.37 -5.56
C VAL A 79 26.23 -7.51 -4.58
N PRO A 80 26.47 -7.24 -3.28
CA PRO A 80 26.63 -8.30 -2.30
C PRO A 80 25.41 -9.23 -2.29
N HIS A 81 25.61 -10.46 -1.82
CA HIS A 81 24.53 -11.39 -1.54
C HIS A 81 23.42 -10.72 -0.72
N GLU A 82 22.17 -10.98 -1.07
CA GLU A 82 20.94 -10.35 -0.55
C GLU A 82 20.84 -8.83 -0.77
N GLY A 83 21.86 -8.19 -1.36
CA GLY A 83 21.92 -6.75 -1.52
C GLY A 83 20.77 -6.20 -2.35
N LEU A 84 20.46 -6.86 -3.48
CA LEU A 84 19.31 -6.46 -4.31
C LEU A 84 17.98 -6.67 -3.56
N LEU A 85 17.84 -7.76 -2.82
CA LEU A 85 16.65 -8.05 -2.02
C LEU A 85 16.42 -6.96 -0.95
N TRP A 86 17.48 -6.57 -0.23
CA TRP A 86 17.42 -5.48 0.75
C TRP A 86 17.14 -4.12 0.13
N ALA A 87 17.71 -3.82 -1.04
CA ALA A 87 17.42 -2.60 -1.78
C ALA A 87 15.92 -2.53 -2.15
N LEU A 88 15.35 -3.62 -2.68
CA LEU A 88 13.93 -3.70 -2.98
C LEU A 88 13.06 -3.51 -1.72
N ARG A 89 13.42 -4.14 -0.59
CA ARG A 89 12.73 -3.96 0.70
C ARG A 89 12.77 -2.50 1.16
N ALA A 90 13.92 -1.83 1.06
CA ALA A 90 14.07 -0.43 1.45
C ALA A 90 13.19 0.50 0.58
N VAL A 91 13.22 0.30 -0.74
CA VAL A 91 12.38 1.07 -1.68
C VAL A 91 10.90 0.86 -1.38
N LEU A 92 10.46 -0.37 -1.14
CA LEU A 92 9.07 -0.67 -0.82
C LEU A 92 8.65 -0.08 0.53
N ALA A 93 9.51 -0.13 1.54
CA ALA A 93 9.26 0.49 2.83
C ALA A 93 9.07 2.01 2.69
N VAL A 94 9.96 2.68 1.96
CA VAL A 94 9.83 4.12 1.67
C VAL A 94 8.54 4.41 0.90
N CYS A 95 8.22 3.62 -0.13
CA CYS A 95 6.98 3.78 -0.90
C CYS A 95 5.75 3.63 -0.02
N LEU A 96 5.71 2.61 0.86
CA LEU A 96 4.60 2.37 1.78
C LEU A 96 4.40 3.55 2.73
N LEU A 97 5.48 4.03 3.36
CA LEU A 97 5.43 5.16 4.28
C LEU A 97 4.91 6.43 3.59
N LEU A 98 5.46 6.75 2.42
CA LEU A 98 5.04 7.92 1.64
C LEU A 98 3.60 7.80 1.16
N HIS A 99 3.18 6.62 0.71
CA HIS A 99 1.82 6.36 0.24
C HIS A 99 0.79 6.57 1.36
N VAL A 100 1.05 5.99 2.54
CA VAL A 100 0.18 6.13 3.72
C VAL A 100 0.14 7.58 4.21
N ALA A 101 1.30 8.24 4.30
CA ALA A 101 1.39 9.63 4.73
C ALA A 101 0.61 10.57 3.79
N CYS A 102 0.81 10.44 2.48
CA CYS A 102 0.08 11.23 1.48
C CYS A 102 -1.42 10.94 1.52
N GLY A 103 -1.82 9.67 1.62
CA GLY A 103 -3.22 9.26 1.72
C GLY A 103 -3.92 9.84 2.96
N LEU A 104 -3.25 9.80 4.12
CA LEU A 104 -3.78 10.36 5.36
C LEU A 104 -3.89 11.90 5.27
N LEU A 105 -2.87 12.58 4.77
CA LEU A 105 -2.89 14.04 4.58
C LEU A 105 -4.03 14.46 3.65
N LEU A 106 -4.22 13.79 2.52
CA LEU A 106 -5.31 14.06 1.59
C LEU A 106 -6.67 13.76 2.21
N ARG A 107 -6.79 12.67 2.98
CA ARG A 107 -8.04 12.34 3.72
C ARG A 107 -8.39 13.43 4.72
N LEU A 108 -7.43 13.88 5.52
CA LEU A 108 -7.63 14.92 6.54
C LEU A 108 -8.00 16.26 5.89
N ARG A 109 -7.32 16.65 4.81
CA ARG A 109 -7.66 17.86 4.05
C ARG A 109 -9.06 17.80 3.45
N GLY A 110 -9.42 16.66 2.85
CA GLY A 110 -10.76 16.44 2.31
C GLY A 110 -11.84 16.45 3.39
N ARG A 111 -11.57 15.90 4.60
CA ARG A 111 -12.50 15.99 5.74
C ARG A 111 -12.69 17.44 6.19
N ARG A 112 -11.60 18.21 6.34
CA ARG A 112 -11.66 19.63 6.74
C ARG A 112 -12.41 20.48 5.71
N ALA A 113 -12.17 20.27 4.42
CA ALA A 113 -12.82 21.03 3.35
C ALA A 113 -14.32 20.74 3.19
N ARG A 114 -14.79 19.55 3.59
CA ARG A 114 -16.22 19.18 3.51
C ARG A 114 -17.11 19.87 4.56
N GLY A 115 -16.54 20.35 5.66
CA GLY A 115 -17.31 20.93 6.77
C GLY A 115 -18.33 19.95 7.38
N ALA A 116 -19.35 20.46 8.08
CA ALA A 116 -20.38 19.67 8.76
C ALA A 116 -21.46 19.09 7.81
N PHE A 117 -21.48 19.50 6.54
CA PHE A 117 -22.52 19.09 5.60
C PHE A 117 -22.24 17.70 4.99
N ARG A 118 -23.17 16.76 5.21
CA ARG A 118 -23.15 15.43 4.60
C ARG A 118 -23.75 15.53 3.19
N ARG A 119 -22.98 15.21 2.15
CA ARG A 119 -23.51 15.16 0.77
C ARG A 119 -24.63 14.10 0.68
N ARG A 120 -25.81 14.50 0.19
CA ARG A 120 -26.89 13.60 -0.23
C ARG A 120 -26.59 13.12 -1.66
N GLY A 121 -26.88 11.85 -1.99
CA GLY A 121 -26.64 11.27 -3.32
C GLY A 121 -25.19 10.84 -3.59
N ILE A 122 -24.68 9.84 -2.85
CA ILE A 122 -23.32 9.34 -3.00
C ILE A 122 -23.19 8.57 -4.32
N ARG A 123 -22.44 9.12 -5.29
CA ARG A 123 -22.12 8.43 -6.55
C ARG A 123 -21.23 7.20 -6.27
N PRO A 124 -21.28 6.12 -7.08
CA PRO A 124 -20.45 4.93 -6.90
C PRO A 124 -18.95 5.22 -6.76
N ALA A 125 -18.42 6.17 -7.53
CA ALA A 125 -17.02 6.62 -7.42
C ALA A 125 -16.68 7.20 -6.03
N ALA A 126 -17.65 7.81 -5.34
CA ALA A 126 -17.48 8.31 -3.98
C ALA A 126 -17.56 7.21 -2.93
N LEU A 127 -18.26 6.09 -3.21
CA LEU A 127 -18.23 4.88 -2.37
C LEU A 127 -16.85 4.22 -2.42
N GLY A 128 -16.28 4.03 -3.63
CA GLY A 128 -14.92 3.51 -3.80
C GLY A 128 -13.86 4.39 -3.13
N ALA A 129 -13.97 5.71 -3.25
CA ALA A 129 -13.07 6.63 -2.55
C ALA A 129 -13.24 6.59 -1.00
N SER A 130 -14.42 6.24 -0.51
CA SER A 130 -14.69 6.14 0.93
C SER A 130 -14.10 4.87 1.57
N SER A 131 -13.98 3.79 0.80
CA SER A 131 -13.40 2.53 1.26
C SER A 131 -11.87 2.54 1.32
N MET A 132 -11.18 3.38 0.53
CA MET A 132 -9.70 3.43 0.45
C MET A 132 -8.97 3.55 1.79
N THR A 133 -9.52 4.29 2.75
CA THR A 133 -8.89 4.37 4.09
C THR A 133 -9.11 3.09 4.89
N VAL A 134 -10.29 2.47 4.78
CA VAL A 134 -10.58 1.22 5.51
C VAL A 134 -9.74 0.09 4.92
N THR A 135 -9.76 -0.07 3.60
CA THR A 135 -8.94 -1.08 2.92
C THR A 135 -7.45 -0.84 3.14
N GLY A 136 -6.97 0.41 3.10
CA GLY A 136 -5.59 0.74 3.41
C GLY A 136 -5.16 0.38 4.83
N VAL A 137 -6.01 0.61 5.85
CA VAL A 137 -5.71 0.20 7.23
C VAL A 137 -5.68 -1.32 7.37
N LEU A 138 -6.63 -2.03 6.76
CA LEU A 138 -6.62 -3.49 6.76
C LEU A 138 -5.36 -4.05 6.07
N LEU A 139 -4.92 -3.42 4.96
CA LEU A 139 -3.69 -3.80 4.29
C LEU A 139 -2.42 -3.47 5.09
N LEU A 140 -2.43 -2.44 5.94
CA LEU A 140 -1.31 -2.19 6.85
C LEU A 140 -1.19 -3.29 7.91
N VAL A 141 -2.31 -3.71 8.48
CA VAL A 141 -2.34 -4.86 9.40
C VAL A 141 -1.88 -6.12 8.67
N PHE A 142 -2.35 -6.33 7.44
CA PHE A 142 -1.90 -7.42 6.59
C PHE A 142 -0.38 -7.44 6.38
N VAL A 143 0.22 -6.32 5.98
CA VAL A 143 1.66 -6.26 5.74
C VAL A 143 2.43 -6.61 7.02
N ALA A 144 2.00 -6.13 8.18
CA ALA A 144 2.63 -6.48 9.44
C ALA A 144 2.51 -7.99 9.74
N VAL A 145 1.31 -8.56 9.63
CA VAL A 145 1.07 -9.99 9.83
C VAL A 145 1.88 -10.81 8.83
N HIS A 146 1.87 -10.45 7.55
CA HIS A 146 2.56 -11.14 6.47
C HIS A 146 4.08 -11.18 6.69
N LEU A 147 4.68 -10.06 7.11
CA LEU A 147 6.11 -10.02 7.41
C LEU A 147 6.44 -10.88 8.63
N LEU A 148 5.65 -10.79 9.70
CA LEU A 148 5.86 -11.59 10.91
C LEU A 148 5.68 -13.09 10.67
N ASP A 149 4.71 -13.46 9.84
CA ASP A 149 4.33 -14.84 9.57
C ASP A 149 5.27 -15.55 8.59
N LEU A 150 5.57 -14.94 7.44
CA LEU A 150 6.24 -15.60 6.31
C LEU A 150 7.64 -15.07 6.01
N THR A 151 8.03 -13.90 6.53
CA THR A 151 9.35 -13.30 6.26
C THR A 151 10.29 -13.37 7.46
N ILE A 152 9.79 -13.03 8.65
CA ILE A 152 10.57 -12.89 9.89
C ILE A 152 10.39 -14.13 10.78
N GLY A 153 9.26 -14.81 10.72
CA GLY A 153 9.03 -16.03 11.51
C GLY A 153 8.91 -15.76 13.00
N ARG A 154 8.08 -14.78 13.39
CA ARG A 154 7.88 -14.38 14.80
C ARG A 154 6.42 -14.05 15.07
N LEU A 155 6.01 -14.15 16.35
CA LEU A 155 4.68 -13.85 16.91
C LEU A 155 3.51 -14.68 16.36
N VAL A 156 3.31 -14.67 15.05
CA VAL A 156 2.16 -15.28 14.35
C VAL A 156 2.56 -16.43 13.44
N SER A 157 3.86 -16.64 13.22
CA SER A 157 4.38 -17.75 12.42
C SER A 157 4.10 -19.12 13.04
N PRO A 158 4.05 -20.19 12.24
CA PRO A 158 4.01 -21.55 12.78
C PRO A 158 5.29 -21.87 13.58
N ALA A 159 5.21 -22.82 14.51
CA ALA A 159 6.37 -23.26 15.30
C ALA A 159 7.44 -23.96 14.46
N SER A 160 7.04 -24.53 13.32
CA SER A 160 7.93 -25.17 12.34
C SER A 160 8.54 -24.16 11.35
N PHE A 161 8.49 -22.86 11.63
CA PHE A 161 9.08 -21.87 10.73
C PHE A 161 10.61 -22.01 10.70
N GLU A 162 11.17 -22.08 9.49
CA GLU A 162 12.61 -22.18 9.26
C GLU A 162 13.15 -20.97 8.50
N GLU A 163 14.18 -20.32 9.05
CA GLU A 163 14.86 -19.20 8.41
C GLU A 163 15.77 -19.71 7.26
N ALA A 164 15.93 -18.93 6.20
CA ALA A 164 16.85 -19.31 5.12
C ALA A 164 18.29 -19.28 5.63
N THR A 165 19.06 -20.33 5.34
CA THR A 165 20.45 -20.48 5.78
C THR A 165 21.40 -20.48 4.59
N ARG A 166 22.64 -20.05 4.83
CA ARG A 166 23.72 -20.18 3.85
C ARG A 166 24.81 -21.06 4.43
N SER A 167 25.11 -22.16 3.74
CA SER A 167 26.18 -23.09 4.10
C SER A 167 27.00 -23.43 2.85
N GLY A 168 28.32 -23.42 2.96
CA GLY A 168 29.21 -23.76 1.83
C GLY A 168 29.08 -22.85 0.59
N GLY A 169 28.58 -21.63 0.74
CA GLY A 169 28.34 -20.70 -0.38
C GLY A 169 27.00 -20.88 -1.09
N GLN A 170 26.19 -21.88 -0.71
CA GLN A 170 24.86 -22.12 -1.26
C GLN A 170 23.78 -21.64 -0.28
N VAL A 171 22.71 -21.06 -0.83
CA VAL A 171 21.52 -20.65 -0.07
C VAL A 171 20.51 -21.79 -0.05
N THR A 172 20.10 -22.21 1.15
CA THR A 172 18.98 -23.13 1.36
C THR A 172 17.79 -22.33 1.87
N ALA A 173 16.71 -22.30 1.08
CA ALA A 173 15.48 -21.61 1.43
C ALA A 173 14.39 -22.63 1.80
N HIS A 174 13.62 -22.32 2.84
CA HIS A 174 12.49 -23.13 3.34
C HIS A 174 11.14 -22.40 3.11
N ALA A 175 11.05 -21.66 2.00
CA ALA A 175 9.94 -20.74 1.76
C ALA A 175 8.63 -21.48 1.46
N TYR A 176 8.70 -22.63 0.80
CA TYR A 176 7.54 -23.47 0.48
C TYR A 176 6.96 -24.12 1.74
N GLU A 177 7.84 -24.67 2.58
CA GLU A 177 7.51 -25.32 3.84
C GLU A 177 6.86 -24.33 4.80
N ASN A 178 7.43 -23.11 4.93
CA ASN A 178 6.85 -22.04 5.74
C ASN A 178 5.48 -21.58 5.21
N LEU A 179 5.32 -21.48 3.89
CA LEU A 179 4.06 -21.13 3.25
C LEU A 179 2.99 -22.17 3.58
N LEU A 180 3.29 -23.46 3.36
CA LEU A 180 2.38 -24.55 3.68
C LEU A 180 2.04 -24.57 5.16
N ALA A 181 3.05 -24.56 6.04
CA ALA A 181 2.85 -24.62 7.48
C ALA A 181 1.96 -23.48 8.01
N SER A 182 2.08 -22.27 7.44
CA SER A 182 1.19 -21.17 7.83
C SER A 182 -0.22 -21.37 7.28
N LEU A 183 -0.35 -21.67 5.98
CA LEU A 183 -1.63 -21.74 5.27
C LEU A 183 -2.43 -23.03 5.57
N SER A 184 -1.81 -24.06 6.13
CA SER A 184 -2.52 -25.22 6.68
C SER A 184 -3.30 -24.89 7.96
N ARG A 185 -3.03 -23.74 8.61
CA ARG A 185 -3.81 -23.27 9.76
C ARG A 185 -5.10 -22.59 9.24
N PRO A 186 -6.29 -23.13 9.53
CA PRO A 186 -7.54 -22.63 8.93
C PRO A 186 -7.79 -21.13 9.15
N GLY A 187 -7.48 -20.62 10.36
CA GLY A 187 -7.64 -19.20 10.67
C GLY A 187 -6.76 -18.29 9.82
N MET A 188 -5.52 -18.70 9.55
CA MET A 188 -4.61 -17.96 8.68
C MET A 188 -5.04 -18.06 7.23
N ALA A 189 -5.42 -19.25 6.75
CA ALA A 189 -5.91 -19.41 5.39
C ALA A 189 -7.09 -18.49 5.08
N VAL A 190 -8.10 -18.48 5.95
CA VAL A 190 -9.27 -17.60 5.82
C VAL A 190 -8.85 -16.13 5.86
N PHE A 191 -7.97 -15.74 6.77
CA PHE A 191 -7.46 -14.36 6.86
C PHE A 191 -6.78 -13.93 5.55
N TYR A 192 -5.85 -14.73 5.03
CA TYR A 192 -5.14 -14.44 3.77
C TYR A 192 -6.11 -14.41 2.58
N THR A 193 -7.10 -15.31 2.49
CA THR A 193 -8.07 -15.25 1.40
C THR A 193 -8.92 -13.98 1.45
N LEU A 194 -9.45 -13.61 2.63
CA LEU A 194 -10.26 -12.41 2.78
C LEU A 194 -9.47 -11.13 2.50
N ILE A 195 -8.20 -11.08 2.91
CA ILE A 195 -7.37 -9.90 2.70
C ILE A 195 -6.98 -9.71 1.24
N MET A 196 -6.91 -10.78 0.45
CA MET A 196 -6.71 -10.69 -1.00
C MET A 196 -7.91 -10.04 -1.70
N LEU A 197 -9.14 -10.24 -1.20
CA LEU A 197 -10.32 -9.52 -1.69
C LEU A 197 -10.22 -8.02 -1.37
N VAL A 198 -9.78 -7.68 -0.15
CA VAL A 198 -9.55 -6.29 0.27
C VAL A 198 -8.45 -5.64 -0.59
N LEU A 199 -7.36 -6.37 -0.86
CA LEU A 199 -6.28 -5.94 -1.74
C LEU A 199 -6.79 -5.69 -3.16
N GLY A 200 -7.59 -6.60 -3.72
CA GLY A 200 -8.21 -6.44 -5.04
C GLY A 200 -9.05 -5.17 -5.13
N LEU A 201 -9.89 -4.90 -4.12
CA LEU A 201 -10.69 -3.66 -4.06
C LEU A 201 -9.80 -2.41 -3.95
N HIS A 202 -8.76 -2.45 -3.11
CA HIS A 202 -7.82 -1.34 -2.94
C HIS A 202 -7.06 -1.05 -4.24
N LEU A 203 -6.58 -2.10 -4.91
CA LEU A 203 -5.77 -2.01 -6.11
C LEU A 203 -6.59 -1.55 -7.31
N ALA A 204 -7.81 -2.08 -7.51
CA ALA A 204 -8.70 -1.68 -8.60
C ALA A 204 -9.03 -0.18 -8.54
N GLN A 205 -9.41 0.31 -7.36
CA GLN A 205 -9.71 1.73 -7.15
C GLN A 205 -8.45 2.60 -7.21
N GLY A 206 -7.33 2.12 -6.68
CA GLY A 206 -6.04 2.81 -6.67
C GLY A 206 -5.51 3.05 -8.08
N LEU A 207 -5.40 1.99 -8.89
CA LEU A 207 -4.96 2.05 -10.29
C LEU A 207 -5.89 2.90 -11.16
N TRP A 208 -7.21 2.83 -10.93
CA TRP A 208 -8.16 3.74 -11.57
C TRP A 208 -7.87 5.21 -11.23
N SER A 209 -7.55 5.49 -9.96
CA SER A 209 -7.24 6.85 -9.50
C SER A 209 -5.91 7.38 -10.07
N VAL A 210 -4.90 6.51 -10.23
CA VAL A 210 -3.61 6.83 -10.87
C VAL A 210 -3.81 7.38 -12.28
N ALA A 211 -4.70 6.77 -13.07
CA ALA A 211 -4.99 7.26 -14.42
C ALA A 211 -5.47 8.72 -14.44
N HIS A 212 -6.20 9.16 -13.41
CA HIS A 212 -6.66 10.54 -13.28
C HIS A 212 -5.58 11.46 -12.71
N ASP A 213 -4.83 11.02 -11.71
CA ASP A 213 -3.81 11.83 -11.04
C ASP A 213 -2.56 12.06 -11.91
N LEU A 214 -2.29 11.16 -12.88
CA LEU A 214 -1.21 11.31 -13.87
C LEU A 214 -1.67 11.98 -15.18
N GLY A 215 -2.93 12.45 -15.25
CA GLY A 215 -3.38 13.31 -16.34
C GLY A 215 -3.90 12.61 -17.59
N ALA A 216 -4.41 11.38 -17.51
CA ALA A 216 -5.09 10.76 -18.66
C ALA A 216 -6.38 11.54 -19.00
N THR A 217 -6.35 12.32 -20.08
CA THR A 217 -7.46 13.22 -20.48
C THR A 217 -8.50 12.55 -21.40
N GLY A 218 -8.08 11.61 -22.25
CA GLY A 218 -8.94 10.95 -23.24
C GLY A 218 -9.96 9.97 -22.64
N ARG A 219 -11.21 9.99 -23.11
CA ARG A 219 -12.26 9.06 -22.65
C ARG A 219 -11.90 7.60 -22.95
N ARG A 220 -11.43 7.29 -24.17
CA ARG A 220 -11.01 5.93 -24.58
C ARG A 220 -9.87 5.42 -23.72
N LEU A 221 -8.81 6.22 -23.55
CA LEU A 221 -7.67 5.88 -22.71
C LEU A 221 -8.09 5.58 -21.26
N ARG A 222 -8.92 6.44 -20.66
CA ARG A 222 -9.44 6.20 -19.31
C ARG A 222 -10.21 4.89 -19.19
N THR A 223 -11.08 4.56 -20.16
CA THR A 223 -11.80 3.28 -20.16
C THR A 223 -10.85 2.10 -20.25
N VAL A 224 -9.85 2.14 -21.14
CA VAL A 224 -8.85 1.07 -21.27
C VAL A 224 -8.07 0.89 -19.97
N LEU A 225 -7.59 1.99 -19.37
CA LEU A 225 -6.88 1.94 -18.08
C LEU A 225 -7.77 1.41 -16.94
N ALA A 226 -9.08 1.67 -16.95
CA ALA A 226 -10.03 1.05 -16.03
C ALA A 226 -10.03 -0.47 -16.14
N VAL A 227 -10.17 -0.96 -17.37
CA VAL A 227 -10.31 -2.39 -17.65
C VAL A 227 -9.02 -3.09 -17.22
N ILE A 228 -7.86 -2.52 -17.58
CA ILE A 228 -6.55 -3.03 -17.15
C ILE A 228 -6.45 -3.03 -15.62
N ALA A 229 -6.82 -1.93 -14.96
CA ALA A 229 -6.78 -1.81 -13.50
C ALA A 229 -7.60 -2.90 -12.80
N VAL A 230 -8.84 -3.11 -13.26
CA VAL A 230 -9.75 -4.12 -12.70
C VAL A 230 -9.24 -5.53 -13.02
N ALA A 231 -8.82 -5.79 -14.25
CA ALA A 231 -8.31 -7.10 -14.66
C ALA A 231 -7.07 -7.48 -13.85
N LEU A 232 -6.12 -6.56 -13.68
CA LEU A 232 -4.92 -6.77 -12.88
C LEU A 232 -5.26 -7.03 -11.41
N ALA A 233 -6.17 -6.23 -10.84
CA ALA A 233 -6.60 -6.40 -9.46
C ALA A 233 -7.31 -7.74 -9.22
N LEU A 234 -8.16 -8.18 -10.15
CA LEU A 234 -8.82 -9.48 -10.09
C LEU A 234 -7.82 -10.63 -10.22
N ALA A 235 -6.89 -10.55 -11.18
CA ALA A 235 -5.86 -11.57 -11.36
C ALA A 235 -5.04 -11.77 -10.07
N ILE A 236 -4.57 -10.68 -9.46
CA ILE A 236 -3.81 -10.70 -8.21
C ILE A 236 -4.64 -11.26 -7.05
N ALA A 237 -5.88 -10.81 -6.89
CA ALA A 237 -6.73 -11.25 -5.80
C ALA A 237 -7.10 -12.73 -5.91
N LEU A 238 -7.42 -13.20 -7.13
CA LEU A 238 -7.81 -14.60 -7.36
C LEU A 238 -6.61 -15.53 -7.25
N ALA A 239 -5.48 -15.22 -7.89
CA ALA A 239 -4.30 -16.06 -7.85
C ALA A 239 -3.76 -16.24 -6.43
N ASN A 240 -3.55 -15.14 -5.71
CA ASN A 240 -3.05 -15.20 -4.33
C ASN A 240 -4.13 -15.64 -3.33
N GLY A 241 -5.41 -15.34 -3.59
CA GLY A 241 -6.51 -15.71 -2.70
C GLY A 241 -6.90 -17.19 -2.79
N ALA A 242 -6.67 -17.82 -3.94
CA ALA A 242 -6.88 -19.25 -4.14
C ALA A 242 -5.81 -20.11 -3.46
N LEU A 243 -4.56 -19.64 -3.40
CA LEU A 243 -3.44 -20.36 -2.79
C LEU A 243 -3.75 -20.88 -1.37
N PRO A 244 -4.18 -20.03 -0.41
CA PRO A 244 -4.55 -20.50 0.93
C PRO A 244 -5.65 -21.55 0.96
N LEU A 245 -6.66 -21.42 0.08
CA LEU A 245 -7.76 -22.38 0.01
C LEU A 245 -7.28 -23.73 -0.52
N LEU A 246 -6.41 -23.73 -1.53
CA LEU A 246 -5.88 -24.95 -2.14
C LEU A 246 -4.93 -25.69 -1.21
N VAL A 247 -4.15 -24.96 -0.39
CA VAL A 247 -3.38 -25.56 0.70
C VAL A 247 -4.30 -26.16 1.75
N LEU A 248 -5.33 -25.42 2.17
CA LEU A 248 -6.27 -25.89 3.20
C LEU A 248 -7.07 -27.13 2.76
N THR A 249 -7.41 -27.26 1.48
CA THR A 249 -8.09 -28.44 0.92
C THR A 249 -7.14 -29.59 0.58
N GLY A 250 -5.83 -29.44 0.80
CA GLY A 250 -4.82 -30.46 0.52
C GLY A 250 -4.56 -30.71 -0.97
N VAL A 251 -5.02 -29.81 -1.86
CA VAL A 251 -4.68 -29.86 -3.29
C VAL A 251 -3.23 -29.45 -3.52
N LEU A 252 -2.74 -28.52 -2.70
CA LEU A 252 -1.34 -28.12 -2.64
C LEU A 252 -0.77 -28.61 -1.30
N SER A 253 0.26 -29.45 -1.34
CA SER A 253 0.87 -30.08 -0.17
C SER A 253 2.38 -30.23 -0.31
#